data_AF-U3A232-F1
#
_entry.id   AF-U3A232-F1
#
_cell.length_a   1.000
_cell.length_b   1.000
_cell.length_c   1.000
_cell.angle_alpha   90.00
_cell.angle_beta   90.00
_cell.angle_gamma   90.00
#
_symmetry.space_group_name_H-M   'P 1'
#
loop_
_entity.id
_entity.type
_entity.pdbx_description
1 polymer ?
#
loop_
_entity_poly.entity_id
_entity_poly.type
_entity_poly.pdbx_seq_one_letter_code
_entity_poly.pdbx_strand_id
1 'polypeptide(L)'
;MEDAERRTLRTIADYQFRAGAGAALFPDDETYDVDRSKSGRPRQVSTRDGARLVSLGTDGRFTLGLAGGGRLHAALAAPACRVVVGDESEPFVRDGKNVFAKFVTDVDPEGRAGDEVVVVHEDGHVIAVGRLELDAEAVRDFDTGMAVKIREGAGTQ
;
A
#
# COMPACT_ATOMS: atom_id res chain seq x y z
N MET A 1 -0.24 4.31 -21.15
CA MET A 1 1.09 3.98 -20.60
C MET A 1 1.86 3.25 -21.69
N GLU A 2 3.10 3.65 -21.96
CA GLU A 2 3.96 2.97 -22.95
C GLU A 2 4.58 1.69 -22.35
N ASP A 3 4.94 0.71 -23.17
CA ASP A 3 5.45 -0.59 -22.69
C ASP A 3 6.78 -0.48 -21.93
N ALA A 4 7.65 0.45 -22.32
CA ALA A 4 8.89 0.72 -21.58
C ALA A 4 8.63 1.34 -20.20
N GLU A 5 7.66 2.26 -20.12
CA GLU A 5 7.21 2.89 -18.87
C GLU A 5 6.59 1.82 -17.96
N ARG A 6 5.70 0.98 -18.49
CA ARG A 6 5.09 -0.15 -17.76
C ARG A 6 6.14 -1.08 -17.18
N ARG A 7 7.11 -1.54 -17.98
CA ARG A 7 8.20 -2.41 -17.51
C ARG A 7 8.99 -1.75 -16.38
N THR A 8 9.30 -0.46 -16.49
CA THR A 8 10.01 0.28 -15.45
C THR A 8 9.21 0.34 -14.15
N LEU A 9 7.93 0.69 -14.22
CA LEU A 9 7.05 0.76 -13.04
C LEU A 9 6.87 -0.61 -12.38
N ARG A 10 6.78 -1.69 -13.18
CA ARG A 10 6.73 -3.06 -12.67
C ARG A 10 8.00 -3.44 -11.92
N THR A 11 9.18 -3.14 -12.45
CA THR A 11 10.45 -3.40 -11.77
C THR A 11 10.54 -2.67 -10.43
N ILE A 12 10.10 -1.42 -10.37
CA ILE A 12 10.06 -0.66 -9.10
C ILE A 12 9.11 -1.34 -8.10
N ALA A 13 7.92 -1.77 -8.56
CA ALA A 13 6.95 -2.44 -7.71
C ALA A 13 7.46 -3.79 -7.19
N ASP A 14 8.07 -4.61 -8.05
CA ASP A 14 8.64 -5.90 -7.65
C ASP A 14 9.79 -5.73 -6.64
N TYR A 15 10.58 -4.67 -6.79
CA TYR A 15 11.63 -4.32 -5.84
C TYR A 15 11.07 -3.87 -4.49
N GLN A 16 10.04 -3.01 -4.51
CA GLN A 16 9.50 -2.40 -3.28
C GLN A 16 8.56 -3.33 -2.50
N PHE A 17 7.77 -4.14 -3.19
CA PHE A 17 6.67 -4.92 -2.61
C PHE A 17 6.84 -6.44 -2.74
N ARG A 18 7.96 -6.92 -3.30
CA ARG A 18 8.28 -8.32 -3.66
C ARG A 18 7.83 -8.70 -5.08
N ALA A 19 8.47 -9.77 -5.59
CA ALA A 19 8.20 -10.30 -6.91
C ALA A 19 6.72 -10.63 -7.13
N GLY A 20 6.17 -10.19 -8.26
CA GLY A 20 4.77 -10.37 -8.64
C GLY A 20 3.92 -9.13 -8.40
N ALA A 21 4.37 -8.20 -7.55
CA ALA A 21 3.69 -6.94 -7.30
C ALA A 21 3.56 -6.07 -8.55
N GLY A 22 4.57 -6.06 -9.43
CA GLY A 22 4.52 -5.30 -10.68
C GLY A 22 3.42 -5.78 -11.61
N ALA A 23 3.34 -7.10 -11.82
CA ALA A 23 2.29 -7.70 -12.65
C ALA A 23 0.89 -7.47 -12.02
N ALA A 24 0.79 -7.55 -10.69
CA ALA A 24 -0.46 -7.29 -9.97
C ALA A 24 -0.92 -5.84 -10.08
N LEU A 25 -0.02 -4.86 -9.91
CA LEU A 25 -0.36 -3.45 -9.99
C LEU A 25 -0.67 -3.00 -11.41
N PHE A 26 0.05 -3.51 -12.41
CA PHE A 26 -0.03 -3.02 -13.78
C PHE A 26 -0.25 -4.11 -14.84
N PRO A 27 -1.27 -4.98 -14.78
CA PRO A 27 -1.51 -6.08 -15.75
C PRO A 27 -1.54 -5.63 -17.23
N ASP A 28 -1.13 -6.51 -18.16
CA ASP A 28 -0.86 -6.15 -19.57
C ASP A 28 -2.13 -5.69 -20.33
N ASP A 29 -3.28 -6.23 -19.97
CA ASP A 29 -4.57 -6.04 -20.63
C ASP A 29 -5.37 -4.83 -20.13
N GLU A 30 -4.75 -3.97 -19.31
CA GLU A 30 -5.40 -2.80 -18.74
C GLU A 30 -4.72 -1.49 -19.17
N THR A 31 -5.54 -0.45 -19.35
CA THR A 31 -5.10 0.91 -19.66
C THR A 31 -5.20 1.81 -18.44
N TYR A 32 -4.19 2.66 -18.26
CA TYR A 32 -4.09 3.57 -17.11
C TYR A 32 -4.04 5.02 -17.54
N ASP A 33 -4.58 5.87 -16.67
CA ASP A 33 -4.33 7.30 -16.69
C ASP A 33 -3.07 7.57 -15.86
N VAL A 34 -2.14 8.34 -16.44
CA VAL A 34 -0.84 8.63 -15.83
C VAL A 34 -0.67 10.14 -15.79
N ASP A 35 -0.74 10.70 -14.60
CA ASP A 35 -0.37 12.09 -14.35
C ASP A 35 1.16 12.22 -14.43
N ARG A 36 1.62 13.27 -15.12
CA ARG A 36 3.04 13.47 -15.41
C ARG A 36 3.49 14.84 -14.96
N SER A 37 4.76 14.92 -14.55
CA SER A 37 5.43 16.20 -14.39
C SER A 37 5.58 16.93 -15.73
N LYS A 38 5.95 18.22 -15.66
CA LYS A 38 6.35 19.00 -16.85
C LYS A 38 7.50 18.35 -17.64
N SER A 39 8.34 17.55 -16.99
CA SER A 39 9.45 16.83 -17.61
C SER A 39 9.05 15.46 -18.18
N GLY A 40 7.76 15.10 -18.14
CA GLY A 40 7.26 13.81 -18.59
C GLY A 40 7.38 12.66 -17.58
N ARG A 41 7.93 12.90 -16.38
CA ARG A 41 8.09 11.86 -15.35
C ARG A 41 6.70 11.43 -14.81
N PRO A 42 6.38 10.12 -14.76
CA PRO A 42 5.19 9.63 -14.06
C PRO A 42 5.16 10.08 -12.61
N ARG A 43 4.00 10.59 -12.17
CA ARG A 43 3.77 11.03 -10.79
C ARG A 43 2.67 10.24 -10.11
N GLN A 44 1.60 9.95 -10.83
CA GLN A 44 0.49 9.17 -10.31
C GLN A 44 -0.04 8.26 -11.42
N VAL A 45 -0.35 7.03 -11.06
CA VAL A 45 -1.03 6.07 -11.94
C VAL A 45 -2.37 5.74 -11.31
N SER A 46 -3.42 5.85 -12.12
CA SER A 46 -4.78 5.48 -11.75
C SER A 46 -5.43 4.63 -12.83
N THR A 47 -6.43 3.87 -12.43
CA THR A 47 -7.38 3.23 -13.35
C THR A 47 -8.22 4.29 -14.07
N ARG A 48 -8.92 3.89 -15.14
CA ARG A 48 -9.73 4.80 -15.98
C ARG A 48 -10.93 5.42 -15.27
N ASP A 49 -11.43 4.77 -14.23
CA ASP A 49 -12.48 5.27 -13.34
C ASP A 49 -11.93 6.22 -12.26
N GLY A 50 -10.62 6.51 -12.28
CA GLY A 50 -9.97 7.46 -11.39
C GLY A 50 -9.46 6.87 -10.08
N ALA A 51 -9.60 5.56 -9.83
CA ALA A 51 -9.07 4.95 -8.62
C ALA A 51 -7.52 4.96 -8.62
N ARG A 52 -6.93 5.56 -7.60
CA ARG A 52 -5.46 5.70 -7.50
C ARG A 52 -4.83 4.34 -7.21
N LEU A 53 -3.88 3.92 -8.05
CA LEU A 53 -3.06 2.74 -7.81
C LEU A 53 -1.83 3.11 -6.98
N VAL A 54 -1.00 4.01 -7.51
CA VAL A 54 0.22 4.47 -6.85
C VAL A 54 0.55 5.90 -7.24
N SER A 55 1.35 6.55 -6.39
CA SER A 55 2.09 7.77 -6.76
C SER A 55 3.59 7.50 -6.69
N LEU A 56 4.35 7.93 -7.69
CA LEU A 56 5.81 7.78 -7.75
C LEU A 56 6.51 9.03 -7.20
N GLY A 57 7.08 8.89 -6.01
CA GLY A 57 7.88 9.91 -5.35
C GLY A 57 9.13 10.30 -6.14
N THR A 58 9.72 11.43 -5.78
CA THR A 58 11.02 11.86 -6.35
C THR A 58 12.19 11.01 -5.89
N ASP A 59 11.99 10.26 -4.80
CA ASP A 59 12.89 9.23 -4.26
C ASP A 59 12.81 7.90 -5.04
N GLY A 60 11.96 7.82 -6.06
CA GLY A 60 11.76 6.61 -6.86
C GLY A 60 10.92 5.54 -6.18
N ARG A 61 10.27 5.85 -5.04
CA ARG A 61 9.39 4.91 -4.33
C ARG A 61 7.93 5.20 -4.63
N PHE A 62 7.12 4.15 -4.62
CA PHE A 62 5.68 4.27 -4.67
C PHE A 62 5.10 4.59 -3.30
N THR A 63 4.04 5.40 -3.29
CA THR A 63 3.04 5.41 -2.22
C THR A 63 1.75 4.81 -2.75
N LEU A 64 1.05 4.01 -1.94
CA LEU A 64 -0.14 3.30 -2.37
C LEU A 64 -1.38 4.20 -2.39
N GLY A 65 -2.24 3.98 -3.38
CA GLY A 65 -3.68 4.24 -3.24
C GLY A 65 -4.42 2.98 -2.83
N LEU A 66 -5.66 3.12 -2.39
CA LEU A 66 -6.44 1.99 -1.88
C LEU A 66 -6.63 0.90 -2.94
N ALA A 67 -6.89 1.27 -4.20
CA ALA A 67 -7.02 0.31 -5.30
C ALA A 67 -5.70 -0.45 -5.57
N GLY A 68 -4.55 0.22 -5.44
CA GLY A 68 -3.24 -0.43 -5.53
C GLY A 68 -3.00 -1.41 -4.38
N GLY A 69 -3.34 -1.01 -3.16
CA GLY A 69 -3.29 -1.89 -1.99
C GLY A 69 -4.17 -3.13 -2.14
N GLY A 70 -5.38 -2.98 -2.67
CA GLY A 70 -6.27 -4.10 -2.97
C GLY A 70 -5.66 -5.11 -3.95
N ARG A 71 -4.99 -4.62 -5.02
CA ARG A 71 -4.29 -5.50 -5.98
C ARG A 71 -3.14 -6.25 -5.35
N LEU A 72 -2.33 -5.58 -4.53
CA LEU A 72 -1.23 -6.23 -3.80
C LEU A 72 -1.76 -7.27 -2.81
N HIS A 73 -2.81 -6.93 -2.07
CA HIS A 73 -3.43 -7.85 -1.12
C HIS A 73 -3.95 -9.12 -1.82
N ALA A 74 -4.59 -8.99 -2.99
CA ALA A 74 -5.08 -10.13 -3.74
C ALA A 74 -3.97 -11.01 -4.35
N ALA A 75 -2.84 -10.41 -4.74
CA ALA A 75 -1.77 -11.11 -5.46
C ALA A 75 -0.67 -11.69 -4.57
N LEU A 76 -0.34 -11.01 -3.46
CA LEU A 76 0.73 -11.44 -2.55
C LEU A 76 0.14 -12.29 -1.42
N ALA A 77 0.79 -13.40 -1.07
CA ALA A 77 0.34 -14.28 0.01
C ALA A 77 0.50 -13.60 1.39
N ALA A 78 -0.38 -13.93 2.33
CA ALA A 78 -0.20 -13.52 3.73
C ALA A 78 1.17 -14.02 4.26
N PRO A 79 1.88 -13.24 5.08
CA PRO A 79 1.56 -11.91 5.60
C PRO A 79 2.17 -10.74 4.79
N ALA A 80 2.62 -10.96 3.55
CA ALA A 80 3.39 -9.98 2.79
C ALA A 80 2.67 -8.63 2.63
N CYS A 81 3.38 -7.54 2.98
CA CYS A 81 2.95 -6.15 2.91
C CYS A 81 1.68 -5.84 3.72
N ARG A 82 1.42 -6.56 4.82
CA ARG A 82 0.19 -6.40 5.62
C ARG A 82 0.45 -5.95 7.05
N VAL A 83 -0.49 -5.17 7.57
CA VAL A 83 -0.69 -4.90 9.00
C VAL A 83 -2.14 -5.23 9.31
N VAL A 84 -2.38 -6.06 10.31
CA VAL A 84 -3.71 -6.55 10.71
C VAL A 84 -4.16 -5.85 11.98
N VAL A 85 -5.41 -5.41 12.00
CA VAL A 85 -6.07 -4.78 13.16
C VAL A 85 -7.48 -5.35 13.34
N GLY A 86 -8.04 -5.25 14.54
CA GLY A 86 -9.42 -5.68 14.83
C GLY A 86 -10.45 -4.55 14.85
N ASP A 87 -11.66 -4.90 15.29
CA ASP A 87 -12.86 -4.05 15.31
C ASP A 87 -12.64 -2.68 15.98
N GLU A 88 -11.83 -2.62 17.04
CA GLU A 88 -11.57 -1.39 17.80
C GLU A 88 -10.89 -0.31 16.96
N SER A 89 -10.17 -0.71 15.91
CA SER A 89 -9.44 0.20 15.02
C SER A 89 -10.17 0.47 13.71
N GLU A 90 -10.96 -0.49 13.21
CA GLU A 90 -11.55 -0.43 11.87
C GLU A 90 -12.22 0.91 11.53
N PRO A 91 -13.18 1.46 12.32
CA PRO A 91 -13.89 2.67 11.93
C PRO A 91 -12.94 3.87 11.79
N PHE A 92 -11.94 3.97 12.67
CA PHE A 92 -10.97 5.06 12.64
C PHE A 92 -10.01 4.95 11.47
N VAL A 93 -9.54 3.73 11.17
CA VAL A 93 -8.60 3.46 10.08
C VAL A 93 -9.27 3.70 8.73
N ARG A 94 -10.53 3.29 8.56
CA ARG A 94 -11.34 3.59 7.37
C ARG A 94 -11.48 5.09 7.12
N ASP A 95 -11.59 5.88 8.18
CA ASP A 95 -11.66 7.35 8.13
C ASP A 95 -10.28 8.02 8.00
N GLY A 96 -9.22 7.23 7.78
CA GLY A 96 -7.86 7.73 7.54
C GLY A 96 -7.06 8.05 8.80
N LYS A 97 -7.50 7.61 9.99
CA LYS A 97 -6.73 7.75 11.22
C LYS A 97 -5.60 6.72 11.28
N ASN A 98 -4.47 7.12 11.87
CA ASN A 98 -3.28 6.28 11.97
C ASN A 98 -3.48 5.07 12.89
N VAL A 99 -2.77 3.99 12.59
CA VAL A 99 -2.74 2.78 13.43
C VAL A 99 -1.64 2.94 14.48
N PHE A 100 -1.95 2.57 15.72
CA PHE A 100 -0.99 2.51 16.82
C PHE A 100 -0.59 1.07 17.12
N ALA A 101 0.67 0.85 17.54
CA ALA A 101 1.26 -0.48 17.71
C ALA A 101 0.41 -1.41 18.58
N LYS A 102 -0.08 -0.92 19.73
CA LYS A 102 -0.96 -1.68 20.64
C LYS A 102 -2.25 -2.26 20.04
N PHE A 103 -2.67 -1.78 18.87
CA PHE A 103 -3.88 -2.26 18.20
C PHE A 103 -3.57 -3.19 17.01
N VAL A 104 -2.29 -3.43 16.72
CA VAL A 104 -1.87 -4.35 15.66
C VAL A 104 -1.91 -5.78 16.21
N THR A 105 -2.63 -6.65 15.52
CA THR A 105 -2.74 -8.08 15.87
C THR A 105 -1.75 -8.95 15.10
N ASP A 106 -1.38 -8.55 13.89
CA ASP A 106 -0.31 -9.18 13.10
C ASP A 106 0.32 -8.17 12.12
N VAL A 107 1.55 -8.44 11.70
CA VAL A 107 2.30 -7.62 10.75
C VAL A 107 3.26 -8.48 9.94
N ASP A 108 3.53 -8.10 8.69
CA ASP A 108 4.59 -8.70 7.88
C ASP A 108 5.92 -8.76 8.66
N PRO A 109 6.49 -9.95 8.95
CA PRO A 109 7.73 -10.08 9.72
C PRO A 109 8.95 -9.44 9.07
N GLU A 110 8.92 -9.20 7.76
CA GLU A 110 10.02 -8.52 7.06
C GLU A 110 9.78 -7.00 6.94
N GLY A 111 8.63 -6.50 7.39
CA GLY A 111 8.24 -5.10 7.28
C GLY A 111 9.20 -4.16 8.00
N ARG A 112 9.64 -3.13 7.29
CA ARG A 112 10.55 -2.09 7.81
C ARG A 112 9.85 -0.75 7.89
N ALA A 113 10.34 0.09 8.81
CA ALA A 113 9.97 1.49 8.83
C ALA A 113 10.23 2.13 7.46
N GLY A 114 9.22 2.80 6.93
CA GLY A 114 9.22 3.39 5.59
C GLY A 114 8.56 2.54 4.50
N ASP A 115 8.28 1.26 4.75
CA ASP A 115 7.60 0.40 3.79
C ASP A 115 6.13 0.77 3.68
N GLU A 116 5.60 0.70 2.45
CA GLU A 116 4.17 0.90 2.20
C GLU A 116 3.44 -0.44 2.37
N VAL A 117 2.34 -0.39 3.11
CA VAL A 117 1.60 -1.56 3.58
C VAL A 117 0.11 -1.42 3.34
N VAL A 118 -0.55 -2.55 3.25
CA VAL A 118 -2.00 -2.69 3.26
C VAL A 118 -2.45 -2.94 4.69
N VAL A 119 -3.39 -2.14 5.18
CA VAL A 119 -4.01 -2.38 6.48
C VAL A 119 -5.26 -3.20 6.25
N VAL A 120 -5.34 -4.34 6.94
CA VAL A 120 -6.35 -5.37 6.77
C VAL A 120 -7.08 -5.55 8.09
N HIS A 121 -8.38 -5.77 8.05
CA HIS A 121 -9.11 -6.26 9.20
C HIS A 121 -8.71 -7.71 9.52
N GLU A 122 -8.91 -8.17 10.74
CA GLU A 122 -8.68 -9.58 11.11
C GLU A 122 -9.55 -10.57 10.32
N ASP A 123 -10.68 -10.12 9.78
CA ASP A 123 -11.53 -10.89 8.84
C ASP A 123 -10.94 -10.99 7.41
N GLY A 124 -9.83 -10.31 7.15
CA GLY A 124 -9.08 -10.41 5.91
C GLY A 124 -9.41 -9.38 4.83
N HIS A 125 -10.35 -8.46 5.04
CA HIS A 125 -10.64 -7.39 4.07
C HIS A 125 -9.73 -6.16 4.25
N VAL A 126 -9.38 -5.52 3.14
CA VAL A 126 -8.58 -4.28 3.13
C VAL A 126 -9.43 -3.11 3.65
N ILE A 127 -8.88 -2.36 4.60
CA ILE A 127 -9.54 -1.19 5.20
C ILE A 127 -8.78 0.12 4.97
N ALA A 128 -7.47 0.06 4.69
CA ALA A 128 -6.67 1.22 4.34
C ALA A 128 -5.34 0.82 3.68
N VAL A 129 -4.60 1.83 3.22
CA VAL A 129 -3.17 1.73 2.89
C VAL A 129 -2.38 2.79 3.65
N GLY A 130 -1.13 2.47 3.95
CA GLY A 130 -0.30 3.32 4.79
C GLY A 130 1.19 3.06 4.63
N ARG A 131 1.97 3.74 5.47
CA ARG A 131 3.40 3.52 5.62
C ARG A 131 3.71 3.04 7.03
N LEU A 132 4.52 2.00 7.17
CA LEU A 132 5.07 1.61 8.46
C LEU A 132 5.95 2.72 9.02
N GLU A 133 5.76 3.07 10.28
CA GLU A 133 6.62 4.00 11.03
C GLU A 133 7.57 3.25 11.97
N LEU A 134 7.35 1.95 12.16
CA LEU A 134 8.14 1.06 13.00
C LEU A 134 8.44 -0.24 12.22
N ASP A 135 9.58 -0.86 12.52
CA ASP A 135 9.89 -2.21 12.05
C ASP A 135 8.94 -3.23 12.68
N ALA A 136 8.71 -4.36 12.01
CA ALA A 136 7.78 -5.40 12.44
C ALA A 136 8.02 -5.92 13.87
N GLU A 137 9.28 -6.02 14.29
CA GLU A 137 9.65 -6.40 15.67
C GLU A 137 9.13 -5.37 16.68
N ALA A 138 9.38 -4.08 16.44
CA ALA A 138 8.91 -3.01 17.31
C ALA A 138 7.37 -2.88 17.31
N VAL A 139 6.70 -3.12 16.18
CA VAL A 139 5.23 -3.14 16.12
C VAL A 139 4.64 -4.23 17.02
N ARG A 140 5.27 -5.41 17.09
CA ARG A 140 4.82 -6.52 17.94
C ARG A 140 5.12 -6.32 19.42
N ASP A 141 6.21 -5.63 19.73
CA ASP A 141 6.70 -5.50 21.10
C ASP A 141 6.16 -4.25 21.83
N PHE A 142 5.72 -3.22 21.10
CA PHE A 142 5.38 -1.92 21.71
C PHE A 142 3.89 -1.74 22.01
N ASP A 143 3.58 -1.35 23.25
CA ASP A 143 2.25 -0.89 23.66
C ASP A 143 1.97 0.59 23.31
N THR A 144 2.93 1.29 22.69
CA THR A 144 2.81 2.71 22.34
C THR A 144 3.49 3.02 21.01
N GLY A 145 3.17 4.17 20.42
CA GLY A 145 3.76 4.60 19.15
C GLY A 145 2.89 4.28 17.94
N MET A 146 3.07 5.08 16.89
CA MET A 146 2.37 4.90 15.62
C MET A 146 3.00 3.73 14.87
N ALA A 147 2.22 2.72 14.52
CA ALA A 147 2.67 1.62 13.69
C ALA A 147 2.55 1.98 12.20
N VAL A 148 1.40 2.56 11.81
CA VAL A 148 1.13 2.90 10.41
C VAL A 148 0.62 4.33 10.29
N LYS A 149 1.29 5.13 9.48
CA LYS A 149 0.78 6.41 9.01
C LYS A 149 -0.12 6.18 7.79
N ILE A 150 -1.43 6.39 7.94
CA ILE A 150 -2.38 6.13 6.87
C ILE A 150 -2.23 7.15 5.73
N ARG A 151 -2.27 6.65 4.50
CA ARG A 151 -2.32 7.45 3.27
C ARG A 151 -3.75 7.68 2.81
N GLU A 152 -4.54 6.61 2.86
CA GLU A 152 -5.91 6.56 2.36
C GLU A 152 -6.64 5.42 3.06
N GLY A 153 -7.80 5.71 3.64
CA GLY A 153 -8.71 4.72 4.21
C GLY A 153 -9.80 4.35 3.20
N ALA A 154 -10.46 3.22 3.41
CA ALA A 154 -11.55 2.75 2.56
C ALA A 154 -12.84 3.57 2.68
N GLY A 155 -12.89 4.52 3.62
CA GLY A 155 -14.08 5.27 3.95
C GLY A 155 -15.15 4.41 4.63
N THR A 156 -16.20 5.08 5.06
CA THR A 156 -17.45 4.46 5.50
C THR A 156 -18.28 4.13 4.26
N GLN A 157 -18.72 2.87 4.12
CA GLN A 157 -19.78 2.51 3.17
C GLN A 157 -21.15 2.87 3.75
#